data_AF-A0A3C1X8G2-F1
#
_entry.id   AF-A0A3C1X8G2-F1
#
_cell.length_a   1.000
_cell.length_b   1.000
_cell.length_c   1.000
_cell.angle_alpha   90.00
_cell.angle_beta   90.00
_cell.angle_gamma   90.00
#
_symmetry.space_group_name_H-M   'P 1'
#
loop_
_entity.id
_entity.type
_entity.pdbx_description
1 polymer ?
#
loop_
_entity_poly.entity_id
_entity_poly.type
_entity_poly.pdbx_seq_one_letter_code
_entity_poly.pdbx_strand_id
1 'polypeptide(L)'
;LPLIENNTIINPQVTAEDQTELTRLYTEKATAFIDRCGQSPFFLYLPHSMVHVPLFAGPNFRNRSGKGLFADVLMEIDWSVGQIVAALRRNQVENNTLIIFTSDNGPWLSYGDHAGSAAPLREGKGTMFDGGCRVPCIMTWPGHIPADTVCRAPVMTIDVLPTVADLLNTDLPAKPIDGLSLKSLLTGPETDQSPHQALWFYWGNELQAIRAGRWKMHFPHEYRTVQGVPAASGGIPVRYRTEKIETALFDLQTDPGETTNLLDQQPAVATHLRALAEAAREQLGDGGRKGAAVRPAGVLPAEPATR
;
A
#
# COMPACT_ATOMS: atom_id res chain seq x y z
N LEU A 1 -16.71 -14.13 -8.07
CA LEU A 1 -16.02 -14.64 -6.87
C LEU A 1 -17.08 -14.91 -5.81
N PRO A 2 -16.91 -15.91 -4.93
CA PRO A 2 -17.81 -16.10 -3.80
C PRO A 2 -17.59 -15.02 -2.73
N LEU A 3 -18.65 -14.66 -2.02
CA LEU A 3 -18.58 -13.98 -0.72
C LEU A 3 -18.59 -15.05 0.38
N ILE A 4 -17.59 -14.98 1.24
CA ILE A 4 -17.37 -15.95 2.32
C ILE A 4 -17.50 -15.21 3.64
N GLU A 5 -18.26 -15.79 4.57
CA GLU A 5 -18.29 -15.37 5.96
C GLU A 5 -17.78 -16.51 6.84
N ASN A 6 -16.73 -16.22 7.63
CA ASN A 6 -15.96 -17.23 8.35
C ASN A 6 -15.43 -18.31 7.40
N ASN A 7 -16.05 -19.49 7.38
CA ASN A 7 -15.72 -20.61 6.50
C ASN A 7 -16.91 -21.05 5.63
N THR A 8 -17.93 -20.19 5.50
CA THR A 8 -19.16 -20.51 4.78
C THR A 8 -19.33 -19.57 3.59
N ILE A 9 -19.59 -20.15 2.42
CA ILE A 9 -19.99 -19.40 1.24
C ILE A 9 -21.42 -18.90 1.47
N ILE A 10 -21.59 -17.59 1.62
CA ILE A 10 -22.90 -16.96 1.82
C ILE A 10 -23.47 -16.42 0.50
N ASN A 11 -22.62 -16.17 -0.49
CA ASN A 11 -23.01 -15.91 -1.87
C ASN A 11 -21.98 -16.59 -2.78
N PRO A 12 -22.35 -17.63 -3.56
CA PRO A 12 -21.38 -18.33 -4.41
C PRO A 12 -20.93 -17.50 -5.62
N GLN A 13 -21.70 -16.48 -6.01
CA GLN A 13 -21.44 -15.68 -7.20
C GLN A 13 -21.87 -14.23 -6.96
N VAL A 14 -20.96 -13.44 -6.39
CA VAL A 14 -21.14 -11.99 -6.23
C VAL A 14 -21.39 -11.33 -7.59
N THR A 15 -22.56 -10.70 -7.73
CA THR A 15 -23.02 -9.98 -8.91
C THR A 15 -22.59 -8.50 -8.89
N ALA A 16 -22.91 -7.75 -9.94
CA ALA A 16 -22.72 -6.30 -9.97
C ALA A 16 -23.59 -5.56 -8.93
N GLU A 17 -24.80 -6.05 -8.70
CA GLU A 17 -25.71 -5.48 -7.70
C GLU A 17 -25.20 -5.77 -6.28
N ASP A 18 -24.73 -6.98 -6.01
CA ASP A 18 -24.11 -7.30 -4.71
C ASP A 18 -22.90 -6.40 -4.39
N GLN A 19 -22.13 -6.01 -5.41
CA GLN A 19 -20.96 -5.16 -5.21
C GLN A 19 -21.29 -3.73 -4.76
N THR A 20 -22.50 -3.21 -5.02
CA THR A 20 -22.90 -1.89 -4.51
C THR A 20 -23.08 -1.90 -3.00
N GLU A 21 -23.22 -3.07 -2.39
CA GLU A 21 -23.46 -3.22 -0.96
C GLU A 21 -22.18 -3.58 -0.17
N LEU A 22 -21.08 -3.92 -0.85
CA LEU A 22 -19.89 -4.45 -0.18
C LEU A 22 -19.25 -3.46 0.81
N THR A 23 -19.11 -2.19 0.44
CA THR A 23 -18.51 -1.18 1.35
C THR A 23 -19.37 -1.01 2.60
N ARG A 24 -20.71 -0.93 2.45
CA ARG A 24 -21.64 -0.91 3.58
C ARG A 24 -21.53 -2.17 4.44
N LEU A 25 -21.55 -3.35 3.82
CA LEU A 25 -21.45 -4.63 4.53
C LEU A 25 -20.15 -4.75 5.33
N TYR A 26 -19.01 -4.37 4.74
CA TYR A 26 -17.72 -4.32 5.42
C TYR A 26 -17.74 -3.37 6.61
N THR A 27 -18.36 -2.19 6.45
CA THR A 27 -18.54 -1.21 7.51
C THR A 27 -19.38 -1.77 8.67
N GLU A 28 -20.51 -2.40 8.38
CA GLU A 28 -21.39 -3.00 9.37
C GLU A 28 -20.70 -4.13 10.14
N LYS A 29 -19.95 -4.99 9.44
CA LYS A 29 -19.19 -6.08 10.07
C LYS A 29 -18.06 -5.55 10.94
N ALA A 30 -17.33 -4.53 10.48
CA ALA A 30 -16.25 -3.89 11.24
C ALA A 30 -16.78 -3.21 12.51
N THR A 31 -17.84 -2.42 12.38
CA THR A 31 -18.44 -1.70 13.51
C THR A 31 -19.07 -2.66 14.53
N ALA A 32 -19.78 -3.71 14.07
CA ALA A 32 -20.31 -4.75 14.95
C ALA A 32 -19.21 -5.60 15.62
N PHE A 33 -18.06 -5.80 14.96
CA PHE A 33 -16.89 -6.43 15.57
C PHE A 33 -16.36 -5.58 16.73
N ILE A 34 -16.17 -4.28 16.52
CA ILE A 34 -15.71 -3.35 17.56
C ILE A 34 -16.69 -3.33 18.74
N ASP A 35 -17.99 -3.22 18.49
CA ASP A 35 -19.02 -3.22 19.55
C ASP A 35 -18.98 -4.51 20.39
N ARG A 36 -18.80 -5.66 19.73
CA ARG A 36 -18.71 -6.95 20.42
C ARG A 36 -17.44 -7.08 21.24
N CYS A 37 -16.31 -6.54 20.76
CA CYS A 37 -15.06 -6.53 21.52
C CYS A 37 -15.18 -5.64 22.77
N GLY A 38 -15.93 -4.53 22.68
CA GLY A 38 -16.08 -3.57 23.76
C GLY A 38 -14.71 -3.02 24.17
N GLN A 39 -14.29 -3.33 25.40
CA GLN A 39 -12.99 -2.92 25.96
C GLN A 39 -11.87 -3.97 25.75
N SER A 40 -12.19 -5.13 25.16
CA SER A 40 -11.19 -6.18 24.92
C SER A 40 -10.22 -5.76 23.81
N PRO A 41 -8.92 -6.09 23.89
CA PRO A 41 -7.99 -5.88 22.79
C PRO A 41 -8.45 -6.59 21.52
N PHE A 42 -8.31 -5.94 20.37
CA PHE A 42 -8.70 -6.51 19.09
C PHE A 42 -7.73 -6.13 17.97
N PHE A 43 -7.76 -6.92 16.90
CA PHE A 43 -7.10 -6.62 15.64
C PHE A 43 -8.14 -6.68 14.52
N LEU A 44 -8.29 -5.59 13.78
CA LEU A 44 -9.18 -5.48 12.64
C LEU A 44 -8.36 -5.18 11.39
N TYR A 45 -8.32 -6.13 10.46
CA TYR A 45 -7.81 -5.91 9.11
C TYR A 45 -8.99 -5.78 8.14
N LEU A 46 -9.14 -4.60 7.54
CA LEU A 46 -10.27 -4.26 6.68
C LEU A 46 -9.81 -3.84 5.28
N PRO A 47 -9.55 -4.79 4.37
CA PRO A 47 -9.24 -4.48 2.98
C PRO A 47 -10.54 -4.28 2.20
N HIS A 48 -10.94 -3.01 1.97
CA HIS A 48 -12.05 -2.71 1.06
C HIS A 48 -11.75 -3.24 -0.34
N SER A 49 -12.75 -3.83 -1.01
CA SER A 49 -12.62 -4.25 -2.42
C SER A 49 -12.56 -3.02 -3.35
N MET A 50 -13.32 -1.99 -3.00
CA MET A 50 -13.19 -0.68 -3.59
C MET A 50 -11.88 -0.01 -3.13
N VAL A 51 -11.18 0.77 -3.93
CA VAL A 51 -11.56 1.37 -5.23
C VAL A 51 -11.17 0.51 -6.45
N HIS A 52 -10.92 -0.79 -6.28
CA HIS A 52 -10.53 -1.61 -7.42
C HIS A 52 -11.70 -1.75 -8.41
N VAL A 53 -11.40 -1.56 -9.70
CA VAL A 53 -12.35 -1.71 -10.80
C VAL A 53 -12.81 -3.17 -10.98
N PRO A 54 -14.04 -3.42 -11.51
CA PRO A 54 -15.08 -2.43 -11.81
C PRO A 54 -15.64 -1.76 -10.55
N LEU A 55 -15.96 -0.47 -10.65
CA LEU A 55 -16.37 0.37 -9.52
C LEU A 55 -17.86 0.20 -9.22
N PHE A 56 -18.20 0.10 -7.93
CA PHE A 56 -19.57 0.09 -7.44
C PHE A 56 -19.68 0.97 -6.20
N ALA A 57 -20.57 1.97 -6.27
CA ALA A 57 -20.92 2.82 -5.15
C ALA A 57 -22.36 2.49 -4.70
N GLY A 58 -22.59 2.48 -3.40
CA GLY A 58 -23.90 2.30 -2.81
C GLY A 58 -24.87 3.42 -3.20
N PRO A 59 -26.20 3.18 -3.07
CA PRO A 59 -27.23 4.13 -3.53
C PRO A 59 -27.17 5.50 -2.86
N ASN A 60 -26.62 5.58 -1.65
CA ASN A 60 -26.43 6.84 -0.92
C ASN A 60 -25.28 7.70 -1.46
N PHE A 61 -24.35 7.11 -2.21
CA PHE A 61 -23.11 7.76 -2.69
C PHE A 61 -23.06 7.89 -4.21
N ARG A 62 -23.77 7.01 -4.93
CA ARG A 62 -23.83 7.05 -6.39
C ARG A 62 -24.33 8.42 -6.88
N ASN A 63 -23.55 9.03 -7.77
CA ASN A 63 -23.73 10.36 -8.34
C ASN A 63 -23.79 11.50 -7.30
N ARG A 64 -23.09 11.39 -6.16
CA ARG A 64 -23.09 12.42 -5.11
C ARG A 64 -21.86 13.31 -5.09
N SER A 65 -20.72 12.83 -5.59
CA SER A 65 -19.46 13.58 -5.57
C SER A 65 -19.40 14.73 -6.57
N GLY A 66 -20.20 14.67 -7.64
CA GLY A 66 -20.08 15.56 -8.81
C GLY A 66 -18.78 15.39 -9.60
N LYS A 67 -17.96 14.36 -9.28
CA LYS A 67 -16.63 14.12 -9.86
C LYS A 67 -16.48 12.72 -10.48
N GLY A 68 -17.60 12.05 -10.74
CA GLY A 68 -17.65 10.73 -11.35
C GLY A 68 -17.60 9.58 -10.34
N LEU A 69 -17.77 8.36 -10.86
CA LEU A 69 -17.99 7.17 -10.04
C LEU A 69 -16.81 6.84 -9.11
N PHE A 70 -15.57 7.10 -9.52
CA PHE A 70 -14.41 6.90 -8.66
C PHE A 70 -14.48 7.75 -7.38
N ALA A 71 -14.89 9.01 -7.51
CA ALA A 71 -15.05 9.91 -6.37
C ALA A 71 -16.25 9.53 -5.50
N ASP A 72 -17.34 9.00 -6.07
CA ASP A 72 -18.47 8.47 -5.30
C ASP A 72 -18.05 7.29 -4.42
N VAL A 73 -17.27 6.36 -4.99
CA VAL A 73 -16.72 5.22 -4.25
C VAL A 73 -15.77 5.69 -3.14
N LEU A 74 -14.93 6.68 -3.43
CA LEU A 74 -14.02 7.24 -2.43
C LEU A 74 -14.77 7.92 -1.27
N MET A 75 -15.87 8.64 -1.57
CA MET A 75 -16.74 9.20 -0.54
C MET A 75 -17.37 8.13 0.35
N GLU A 76 -17.73 6.97 -0.21
CA GLU A 76 -18.28 5.86 0.56
C GLU A 76 -17.22 5.21 1.48
N ILE A 77 -15.98 5.09 1.01
CA ILE A 77 -14.85 4.64 1.86
C ILE A 77 -14.57 5.64 2.98
N ASP A 78 -14.57 6.94 2.68
CA ASP A 78 -14.40 7.99 3.70
C ASP A 78 -15.50 7.91 4.77
N TRP A 79 -16.76 7.76 4.36
CA TRP A 79 -17.87 7.50 5.27
C TRP A 79 -17.66 6.23 6.10
N SER A 80 -17.21 5.14 5.47
CA SER A 80 -16.92 3.85 6.14
C SER A 80 -15.89 4.02 7.26
N VAL A 81 -14.79 4.72 6.98
CA VAL A 81 -13.76 5.06 7.99
C VAL A 81 -14.37 5.91 9.10
N GLY A 82 -15.21 6.90 8.76
CA GLY A 82 -15.94 7.70 9.75
C GLY A 82 -16.83 6.86 10.68
N GLN A 83 -17.50 5.83 10.17
CA GLN A 83 -18.31 4.92 11.00
C GLN A 83 -17.45 4.06 11.94
N ILE A 84 -16.27 3.64 11.49
CA ILE A 84 -15.31 2.89 12.31
C ILE A 84 -14.80 3.78 13.45
N VAL A 85 -14.39 5.02 13.16
CA VAL A 85 -13.97 5.98 14.20
C VAL A 85 -15.11 6.26 15.18
N ALA A 86 -16.34 6.44 14.69
CA ALA A 86 -17.52 6.59 15.55
C ALA A 86 -17.76 5.36 16.43
N ALA A 87 -17.45 4.15 15.94
CA ALA A 87 -17.50 2.92 16.73
C ALA A 87 -16.47 2.88 17.86
N LEU A 88 -15.25 3.30 17.58
CA LEU A 88 -14.21 3.39 18.60
C LEU A 88 -14.59 4.42 19.69
N ARG A 89 -15.17 5.56 19.29
CA ARG A 89 -15.65 6.60 20.21
C ARG A 89 -16.78 6.15 21.11
N ARG A 90 -17.85 5.58 20.53
CA ARG A 90 -19.01 5.14 21.32
C ARG A 90 -18.66 4.02 22.31
N ASN A 91 -17.66 3.19 21.98
CA ASN A 91 -17.12 2.17 22.87
C ASN A 91 -16.02 2.69 23.80
N GLN A 92 -15.63 3.97 23.72
CA GLN A 92 -14.60 4.60 24.54
C GLN A 92 -13.23 3.92 24.45
N VAL A 93 -12.86 3.41 23.26
CA VAL A 93 -11.57 2.75 23.00
C VAL A 93 -10.69 3.50 22.00
N GLU A 94 -11.14 4.65 21.46
CA GLU A 94 -10.40 5.46 20.47
C GLU A 94 -8.97 5.78 20.94
N ASN A 95 -8.79 6.25 22.18
CA ASN A 95 -7.48 6.60 22.72
C ASN A 95 -6.54 5.39 22.92
N ASN A 96 -7.08 4.17 22.92
CA ASN A 96 -6.31 2.93 23.03
C ASN A 96 -6.32 2.12 21.73
N THR A 97 -6.55 2.79 20.58
CA THR A 97 -6.57 2.15 19.27
C THR A 97 -5.61 2.87 18.32
N LEU A 98 -4.63 2.13 17.80
CA LEU A 98 -3.85 2.56 16.65
C LEU A 98 -4.63 2.27 15.36
N ILE A 99 -4.97 3.31 14.61
CA ILE A 99 -5.60 3.21 13.29
C ILE A 99 -4.53 3.47 12.23
N ILE A 100 -4.38 2.55 11.28
CA ILE A 100 -3.51 2.68 10.11
C ILE A 100 -4.39 2.66 8.86
N PHE A 101 -4.42 3.77 8.13
CA PHE A 101 -5.08 3.87 6.82
C PHE A 101 -3.99 3.97 5.73
N THR A 102 -4.00 3.06 4.77
CA THR A 102 -3.05 3.03 3.66
C THR A 102 -3.62 2.34 2.43
N SER A 103 -2.85 2.24 1.35
CA SER A 103 -3.19 1.50 0.14
C SER A 103 -2.14 0.42 -0.18
N ASP A 104 -2.50 -0.56 -1.00
CA ASP A 104 -1.64 -1.67 -1.41
C ASP A 104 -0.66 -1.29 -2.53
N ASN A 105 -1.06 -0.35 -3.40
CA ASN A 105 -0.28 0.14 -4.54
C ASN A 105 -0.81 1.51 -5.01
N GLY A 106 -0.06 2.17 -5.91
CA GLY A 106 -0.52 3.35 -6.63
C GLY A 106 -1.73 3.10 -7.54
N PRO A 107 -2.28 4.16 -8.17
CA PRO A 107 -3.51 4.08 -8.95
C PRO A 107 -3.34 3.31 -10.26
N TRP A 108 -4.41 2.61 -10.68
CA TRP A 108 -4.42 1.87 -11.93
C TRP A 108 -4.76 2.77 -13.14
N LEU A 109 -3.80 3.62 -13.52
CA LEU A 109 -3.99 4.73 -14.47
C LEU A 109 -4.63 4.37 -15.83
N SER A 110 -4.52 3.12 -16.29
CA SER A 110 -5.15 2.68 -17.55
C SER A 110 -6.67 2.79 -17.55
N TYR A 111 -7.31 2.94 -16.39
CA TYR A 111 -8.77 3.09 -16.26
C TYR A 111 -9.25 4.55 -16.30
N GLY A 112 -8.36 5.53 -16.45
CA GLY A 112 -8.75 6.92 -16.70
C GLY A 112 -9.65 7.49 -15.60
N ASP A 113 -10.88 7.88 -15.96
CA ASP A 113 -11.89 8.42 -15.04
C ASP A 113 -12.39 7.44 -13.95
N HIS A 114 -12.03 6.15 -14.08
CA HIS A 114 -12.27 5.11 -13.08
C HIS A 114 -11.00 4.74 -12.29
N ALA A 115 -9.96 5.58 -12.33
CA ALA A 115 -8.72 5.43 -11.57
C ALA A 115 -8.47 6.60 -10.61
N GLY A 116 -7.63 6.36 -9.60
CA GLY A 116 -7.09 7.43 -8.76
C GLY A 116 -6.03 8.26 -9.47
N SER A 117 -5.47 9.24 -8.76
CA SER A 117 -4.40 10.09 -9.26
C SER A 117 -3.07 9.74 -8.60
N ALA A 118 -2.00 9.72 -9.39
CA ALA A 118 -0.63 9.61 -8.90
C ALA A 118 0.01 11.00 -8.72
N ALA A 119 -0.62 12.07 -9.20
CA ALA A 119 0.00 13.39 -9.28
C ALA A 119 0.49 13.87 -7.89
N PRO A 120 1.72 14.44 -7.80
CA PRO A 120 2.64 14.78 -8.89
C PRO A 120 3.64 13.66 -9.27
N LEU A 121 3.44 12.44 -8.77
CA LEU A 121 4.36 11.32 -8.93
C LEU A 121 4.28 10.73 -10.34
N ARG A 122 5.38 10.07 -10.75
CA ARG A 122 5.51 9.45 -12.07
C ARG A 122 4.87 8.06 -12.11
N GLU A 123 4.15 7.79 -13.21
CA GLU A 123 3.46 6.53 -13.49
C GLU A 123 2.47 6.09 -12.40
N GLY A 124 2.05 4.82 -12.43
CA GLY A 124 1.00 4.27 -11.57
C GLY A 124 1.28 2.82 -11.20
N LYS A 125 0.23 2.13 -10.71
CA LYS A 125 0.25 0.69 -10.34
C LYS A 125 1.15 -0.10 -11.27
N GLY A 126 1.93 -1.03 -10.72
CA GLY A 126 2.76 -1.95 -11.49
C GLY A 126 3.99 -1.33 -12.15
N THR A 127 4.50 -0.25 -11.57
CA THR A 127 5.81 0.33 -11.86
C THR A 127 6.53 0.59 -10.54
N MET A 128 7.86 0.70 -10.56
CA MET A 128 8.65 1.07 -9.38
C MET A 128 8.97 2.57 -9.32
N PHE A 129 8.31 3.39 -10.13
CA PHE A 129 8.23 4.84 -9.91
C PHE A 129 7.36 5.12 -8.68
N ASP A 130 7.54 6.29 -8.05
CA ASP A 130 6.81 6.64 -6.83
C ASP A 130 5.29 6.63 -7.06
N GLY A 131 4.80 6.93 -8.26
CA GLY A 131 3.37 6.83 -8.56
C GLY A 131 2.83 5.40 -8.54
N GLY A 132 3.68 4.38 -8.62
CA GLY A 132 3.30 2.97 -8.53
C GLY A 132 3.38 2.36 -7.13
N CYS A 133 4.29 2.84 -6.29
CA CYS A 133 4.59 2.23 -4.98
C CYS A 133 4.39 3.17 -3.77
N ARG A 134 4.41 4.50 -3.95
CA ARG A 134 4.16 5.45 -2.87
C ARG A 134 2.66 5.64 -2.71
N VAL A 135 2.16 5.32 -1.53
CA VAL A 135 0.74 5.32 -1.18
C VAL A 135 0.44 6.35 -0.09
N PRO A 136 -0.80 6.86 0.01
CA PRO A 136 -1.20 7.63 1.19
C PRO A 136 -1.07 6.76 2.44
N CYS A 137 -0.58 7.34 3.54
CA CYS A 137 -0.54 6.65 4.82
C CYS A 137 -0.91 7.65 5.93
N ILE A 138 -1.91 7.30 6.73
CA ILE A 138 -2.32 8.04 7.92
C ILE A 138 -2.29 7.07 9.09
N MET A 139 -1.56 7.42 10.14
CA MET A 139 -1.57 6.68 11.40
C MET A 139 -2.07 7.61 12.51
N THR A 140 -3.07 7.18 13.26
CA THR A 140 -3.59 7.94 14.40
C THR A 140 -3.72 7.04 15.62
N TRP A 141 -3.31 7.58 16.77
CA TRP A 141 -3.43 6.94 18.07
C TRP A 141 -3.50 8.06 19.13
N PRO A 142 -4.70 8.55 19.44
CA PRO A 142 -4.85 9.71 20.31
C PRO A 142 -4.21 9.49 21.69
N GLY A 143 -3.42 10.47 22.14
CA GLY A 143 -2.64 10.38 23.38
C GLY A 143 -1.27 9.72 23.23
N HIS A 144 -0.95 9.15 22.06
CA HIS A 144 0.32 8.47 21.79
C HIS A 144 1.07 9.09 20.59
N ILE A 145 0.37 9.29 19.48
CA ILE A 145 0.91 9.98 18.29
C ILE A 145 0.53 11.46 18.38
N PRO A 146 1.49 12.41 18.33
CA PRO A 146 1.18 13.83 18.30
C PRO A 146 0.31 14.20 17.09
N ALA A 147 -0.80 14.89 17.33
CA ALA A 147 -1.70 15.35 16.28
C ALA A 147 -1.01 16.37 15.35
N ASP A 148 -1.52 16.49 14.12
CA ASP A 148 -1.08 17.45 13.11
C ASP A 148 0.43 17.39 12.76
N THR A 149 1.02 16.20 12.87
CA THR A 149 2.41 15.94 12.50
C THR A 149 2.54 15.31 11.11
N VAL A 150 3.69 15.52 10.49
CA VAL A 150 4.04 14.94 9.18
C VAL A 150 5.39 14.27 9.29
N CYS A 151 5.42 12.95 9.10
CA CYS A 151 6.66 12.19 8.97
C CYS A 151 7.05 12.07 7.49
N ARG A 152 8.26 12.53 7.15
CA ARG A 152 8.86 12.43 5.80
C ARG A 152 9.84 11.28 5.66
N ALA A 153 10.08 10.53 6.73
CA ALA A 153 10.92 9.34 6.69
C ALA A 153 10.36 8.32 5.67
N PRO A 154 11.19 7.79 4.75
CA PRO A 154 10.75 6.70 3.88
C PRO A 154 10.55 5.43 4.71
N VAL A 155 9.34 4.88 4.67
CA VAL A 155 8.94 3.63 5.32
C VAL A 155 8.13 2.77 4.33
N MET A 156 7.87 1.52 4.67
CA MET A 156 7.17 0.58 3.80
C MET A 156 6.15 -0.26 4.58
N THR A 157 5.12 -0.77 3.92
CA THR A 157 4.05 -1.56 4.57
C THR A 157 4.55 -2.83 5.28
N ILE A 158 5.73 -3.33 4.91
CA ILE A 158 6.44 -4.42 5.63
C ILE A 158 6.76 -4.07 7.09
N ASP A 159 6.79 -2.77 7.43
CA ASP A 159 7.09 -2.25 8.76
C ASP A 159 5.91 -2.38 9.75
N VAL A 160 4.70 -2.65 9.26
CA VAL A 160 3.51 -2.77 10.12
C VAL A 160 3.65 -3.91 11.12
N LEU A 161 4.10 -5.09 10.68
CA LEU A 161 4.28 -6.25 11.55
C LEU A 161 5.27 -5.99 12.72
N PRO A 162 6.52 -5.56 12.47
CA PRO A 162 7.46 -5.27 13.55
C PRO A 162 7.05 -4.08 14.41
N THR A 163 6.35 -3.09 13.85
CA THR A 163 5.79 -1.99 14.65
C THR A 163 4.75 -2.50 15.64
N VAL A 164 3.79 -3.32 15.19
CA VAL A 164 2.77 -3.90 16.08
C VAL A 164 3.42 -4.80 17.13
N ALA A 165 4.41 -5.62 16.77
CA ALA A 165 5.12 -6.48 17.71
C ALA A 165 5.83 -5.66 18.81
N ASP A 166 6.54 -4.60 18.43
CA ASP A 166 7.25 -3.72 19.36
C ASP A 166 6.29 -2.91 20.27
N LEU A 167 5.13 -2.49 19.75
CA LEU A 167 4.11 -1.83 20.56
C LEU A 167 3.49 -2.78 21.61
N LEU A 168 3.35 -4.06 21.27
CA LEU A 168 2.85 -5.10 22.16
C LEU A 168 3.93 -5.71 23.06
N ASN A 169 5.20 -5.30 22.91
CA ASN A 169 6.36 -5.92 23.56
C ASN A 169 6.40 -7.45 23.38
N THR A 170 6.15 -7.92 22.14
CA THR A 170 6.23 -9.34 21.78
C THR A 170 7.36 -9.58 20.79
N ASP A 171 7.93 -10.79 20.84
CA ASP A 171 8.96 -11.22 19.91
C ASP A 171 8.40 -11.37 18.49
N LEU A 172 9.24 -11.02 17.52
CA LEU A 172 9.03 -11.38 16.12
C LEU A 172 9.18 -12.89 15.93
N PRO A 173 8.55 -13.48 14.89
CA PRO A 173 8.79 -14.87 14.57
C PRO A 173 10.28 -15.12 14.29
N ALA A 174 10.76 -16.34 14.54
CA ALA A 174 12.16 -16.73 14.29
C ALA A 174 12.59 -16.59 12.82
N LYS A 175 11.62 -16.51 11.89
CA LYS A 175 11.87 -16.27 10.47
C LYS A 175 12.31 -14.81 10.26
N PRO A 176 13.34 -14.55 9.43
CA PRO A 176 13.71 -13.18 9.08
C PRO A 176 12.53 -12.37 8.53
N ILE A 177 12.44 -11.14 9.02
CA ILE A 177 11.47 -10.10 8.66
C ILE A 177 12.24 -8.90 8.14
N ASP A 178 11.88 -8.41 6.94
CA ASP A 178 12.57 -7.29 6.29
C ASP A 178 12.14 -5.92 6.83
N GLY A 179 10.92 -5.83 7.37
CA GLY A 179 10.42 -4.60 7.98
C GLY A 179 11.10 -4.27 9.29
N LEU A 180 11.06 -2.99 9.66
CA LEU A 180 11.60 -2.46 10.91
C LEU A 180 10.52 -1.72 11.69
N SER A 181 10.63 -1.70 13.03
CA SER A 181 9.64 -1.00 13.87
C SER A 181 9.66 0.51 13.63
N LEU A 182 8.47 1.09 13.45
CA LEU A 182 8.25 2.53 13.32
C LEU A 182 7.94 3.20 14.68
N LYS A 183 8.03 2.48 15.80
CA LYS A 183 7.67 3.00 17.14
C LYS A 183 8.37 4.33 17.46
N SER A 184 9.64 4.49 17.07
CA SER A 184 10.38 5.74 17.24
C SER A 184 9.78 6.92 16.46
N LEU A 185 9.22 6.66 15.27
CA LEU A 185 8.55 7.67 14.44
C LEU A 185 7.13 7.97 14.92
N LEU A 186 6.47 7.01 15.59
CA LEU A 186 5.09 7.17 16.05
C LEU A 186 4.99 7.84 17.42
N THR A 187 5.80 7.38 18.39
CA THR A 187 5.66 7.79 19.80
C THR A 187 6.97 8.32 20.40
N GLY A 188 8.03 8.44 19.60
CA GLY A 188 9.32 8.99 20.03
C GLY A 188 9.41 10.50 19.87
N PRO A 189 10.58 11.11 20.18
CA PRO A 189 10.85 12.49 19.83
C PRO A 189 10.66 12.70 18.32
N GLU A 190 10.15 13.87 17.93
CA GLU A 190 9.91 14.20 16.52
C GLU A 190 11.19 14.00 15.69
N THR A 191 11.12 13.10 14.71
CA THR A 191 12.24 12.73 13.84
C THR A 191 11.74 12.23 12.49
N ASP A 192 12.48 12.58 11.44
CA ASP A 192 12.28 12.08 10.06
C ASP A 192 13.32 11.00 9.70
N GLN A 193 13.97 10.40 10.69
CA GLN A 193 14.94 9.34 10.47
C GLN A 193 14.25 7.99 10.30
N SER A 194 14.24 7.50 9.06
CA SER A 194 13.83 6.12 8.78
C SER A 194 14.72 5.12 9.51
N PRO A 195 14.16 4.02 10.07
CA PRO A 195 14.97 2.93 10.56
C PRO A 195 15.72 2.20 9.45
N HIS A 196 15.31 2.37 8.19
CA HIS A 196 15.91 1.72 7.03
C HIS A 196 17.11 2.51 6.50
N GLN A 197 18.21 1.79 6.22
CA GLN A 197 19.30 2.35 5.41
C GLN A 197 18.88 2.51 3.94
N ALA A 198 18.09 1.56 3.43
CA ALA A 198 17.46 1.64 2.12
C ALA A 198 16.19 0.79 2.04
N LEU A 199 15.33 1.15 1.11
CA LEU A 199 14.15 0.41 0.69
C LEU A 199 14.38 -0.18 -0.71
N TRP A 200 14.03 -1.43 -0.90
CA TRP A 200 14.21 -2.16 -2.17
C TRP A 200 12.88 -2.40 -2.87
N PHE A 201 12.83 -2.15 -4.18
CA PHE A 201 11.61 -2.20 -4.97
C PHE A 201 11.74 -3.27 -6.05
N TYR A 202 10.98 -4.36 -5.87
CA TYR A 202 11.01 -5.53 -6.74
C TYR A 202 9.77 -5.61 -7.62
N TRP A 203 9.95 -6.05 -8.87
CA TRP A 203 8.88 -6.55 -9.73
C TRP A 203 9.14 -8.04 -10.02
N GLY A 204 8.28 -8.91 -9.49
CA GLY A 204 8.58 -10.34 -9.49
C GLY A 204 9.86 -10.62 -8.69
N ASN A 205 10.89 -11.15 -9.36
CA ASN A 205 12.21 -11.41 -8.78
C ASN A 205 13.30 -10.44 -9.26
N GLU A 206 12.92 -9.36 -9.95
CA GLU A 206 13.86 -8.34 -10.46
C GLU A 206 13.90 -7.12 -9.53
N LEU A 207 15.09 -6.73 -9.09
CA LEU A 207 15.32 -5.50 -8.34
C LEU A 207 15.32 -4.32 -9.31
N GLN A 208 14.21 -3.60 -9.38
CA GLN A 208 14.03 -2.51 -10.35
C GLN A 208 14.44 -1.14 -9.80
N ALA A 209 14.30 -0.92 -8.49
CA ALA A 209 14.75 0.33 -7.86
C ALA A 209 15.18 0.15 -6.39
N ILE A 210 15.93 1.13 -5.90
CA ILE A 210 16.33 1.27 -4.49
C ILE A 210 16.16 2.73 -4.06
N ARG A 211 15.75 2.97 -2.82
CA ARG A 211 15.68 4.30 -2.21
C ARG A 211 16.47 4.35 -0.90
N ALA A 212 17.36 5.32 -0.76
CA ALA A 212 18.06 5.64 0.48
C ALA A 212 17.83 7.12 0.82
N GLY A 213 17.03 7.39 1.84
CA GLY A 213 16.61 8.76 2.19
C GLY A 213 15.89 9.46 1.04
N ARG A 214 16.46 10.58 0.56
CA ARG A 214 15.94 11.37 -0.57
C ARG A 214 16.30 10.79 -1.94
N TRP A 215 17.30 9.92 -2.01
CA TRP A 215 17.83 9.43 -3.28
C TRP A 215 17.15 8.14 -3.68
N LYS A 216 16.74 8.07 -4.95
CA LYS A 216 16.18 6.84 -5.55
C LYS A 216 16.90 6.52 -6.84
N MET A 217 17.37 5.28 -6.96
CA MET A 217 18.02 4.77 -8.16
C MET A 217 17.16 3.69 -8.79
N HIS A 218 16.92 3.81 -10.09
CA HIS A 218 16.37 2.74 -10.94
C HIS A 218 17.51 1.98 -11.59
N PHE A 219 17.34 0.67 -11.74
CA PHE A 219 18.17 -0.21 -12.56
C PHE A 219 17.54 -0.41 -13.94
N PRO A 220 18.28 -0.90 -14.95
CA PRO A 220 17.71 -1.14 -16.27
C PRO A 220 16.56 -2.15 -16.22
N HIS A 221 15.36 -1.74 -16.63
CA HIS A 221 14.19 -2.63 -16.72
C HIS A 221 13.13 -2.07 -17.68
N GLU A 222 12.17 -2.92 -18.04
CA GLU A 222 10.96 -2.54 -18.76
C GLU A 222 9.85 -2.14 -17.78
N TYR A 223 9.11 -1.09 -18.10
CA TYR A 223 7.96 -0.64 -17.32
C TYR A 223 6.76 -0.32 -18.21
N ARG A 224 5.58 -0.42 -17.63
CA ARG A 224 4.32 -0.08 -18.31
C ARG A 224 4.00 1.41 -18.18
N THR A 225 3.56 2.04 -19.26
CA THR A 225 3.15 3.46 -19.27
C THR A 225 1.86 3.69 -20.06
N VAL A 226 1.11 4.69 -19.63
CA VAL A 226 -0.03 5.27 -20.39
C VAL A 226 0.27 6.68 -20.90
N GLN A 227 1.50 7.17 -20.71
CA GLN A 227 1.92 8.46 -21.25
C GLN A 227 1.74 8.46 -22.76
N GLY A 228 1.13 9.52 -23.32
CA GLY A 228 0.86 9.63 -24.75
C GLY A 228 -0.26 8.72 -25.28
N VAL A 229 -0.96 7.99 -24.41
CA VAL A 229 -2.16 7.21 -24.76
C VAL A 229 -3.40 8.06 -24.39
N PRO A 230 -4.45 8.12 -25.23
CA PRO A 230 -5.70 8.79 -24.88
C PRO A 230 -6.27 8.25 -23.56
N ALA A 231 -6.86 9.12 -22.73
CA ALA A 231 -7.43 8.70 -21.45
C ALA A 231 -8.59 7.71 -21.67
N ALA A 232 -8.61 6.64 -20.87
CA ALA A 232 -9.76 5.74 -20.77
C ALA A 232 -10.99 6.46 -20.18
N SER A 233 -12.17 5.94 -20.51
CA SER A 233 -13.44 6.38 -19.93
C SER A 233 -14.42 5.21 -19.74
N GLY A 234 -15.34 5.36 -18.79
CA GLY A 234 -16.46 4.42 -18.61
C GLY A 234 -16.02 3.04 -18.09
N GLY A 235 -14.89 2.97 -17.41
CA GLY A 235 -14.36 1.74 -16.83
C GLY A 235 -13.75 0.76 -17.84
N ILE A 236 -13.51 1.20 -19.07
CA ILE A 236 -12.83 0.38 -20.09
C ILE A 236 -11.35 0.80 -20.13
N PRO A 237 -10.40 -0.09 -19.82
CA PRO A 237 -9.00 0.30 -19.75
C PRO A 237 -8.39 0.48 -21.14
N VAL A 238 -7.46 1.43 -21.26
CA VAL A 238 -6.56 1.48 -22.41
C VAL A 238 -5.42 0.47 -22.27
N ARG A 239 -4.82 0.09 -23.39
CA ARG A 239 -3.63 -0.77 -23.39
C ARG A 239 -2.41 0.04 -22.94
N TYR A 240 -1.62 -0.55 -22.06
CA TYR A 240 -0.30 -0.05 -21.73
C TYR A 240 0.64 -0.15 -22.93
N ARG A 241 1.56 0.82 -23.02
CA ARG A 241 2.80 0.67 -23.77
C ARG A 241 3.90 0.19 -22.83
N THR A 242 4.90 -0.48 -23.38
CA THR A 242 6.11 -0.84 -22.65
C THR A 242 7.21 0.13 -23.04
N GLU A 243 7.86 0.72 -22.06
CA GLU A 243 9.04 1.56 -22.21
C GLU A 243 10.20 0.98 -21.39
N LYS A 244 11.39 1.51 -21.60
CA LYS A 244 12.60 1.13 -20.86
C LYS A 244 13.14 2.32 -20.09
N ILE A 245 13.65 2.04 -18.90
CA ILE A 245 14.49 2.98 -18.16
C ILE A 245 15.89 2.37 -18.08
N GLU A 246 16.90 3.19 -18.34
CA GLU A 246 18.30 2.84 -18.06
C GLU A 246 18.62 3.09 -16.59
N THR A 247 19.85 2.83 -16.15
CA THR A 247 20.23 3.26 -14.80
C THR A 247 20.02 4.77 -14.65
N ALA A 248 19.24 5.17 -13.66
CA ALA A 248 18.91 6.57 -13.41
C ALA A 248 18.84 6.86 -11.92
N LEU A 249 19.28 8.05 -11.51
CA LEU A 249 19.29 8.50 -10.12
C LEU A 249 18.46 9.77 -9.99
N PHE A 250 17.54 9.80 -9.03
CA PHE A 250 16.62 10.90 -8.80
C PHE A 250 16.70 11.40 -7.36
N ASP A 251 16.52 12.71 -7.20
CA ASP A 251 16.38 13.37 -5.91
C ASP A 251 14.89 13.62 -5.61
N LEU A 252 14.27 12.74 -4.82
CA LEU A 252 12.82 12.79 -4.56
C LEU A 252 12.38 13.98 -3.71
N GLN A 253 13.31 14.68 -3.07
CA GLN A 253 12.98 15.87 -2.28
C GLN A 253 12.71 17.08 -3.19
N THR A 254 13.46 17.21 -4.28
CA THR A 254 13.33 18.32 -5.23
C THR A 254 12.63 17.92 -6.52
N ASP A 255 12.59 16.63 -6.84
CA ASP A 255 12.03 16.06 -8.06
C ASP A 255 11.19 14.79 -7.72
N PRO A 256 10.01 14.95 -7.08
CA PRO A 256 9.13 13.83 -6.77
C PRO A 256 8.52 13.16 -8.02
N GLY A 257 8.65 13.80 -9.19
CA GLY A 257 8.21 13.27 -10.47
C GLY A 257 9.27 12.43 -11.19
N GLU A 258 10.47 12.23 -10.60
CA GLU A 258 11.54 11.41 -11.19
C GLU A 258 11.82 11.79 -12.65
N THR A 259 12.00 13.09 -12.89
CA THR A 259 12.12 13.71 -14.22
C THR A 259 13.56 14.02 -14.63
N THR A 260 14.45 14.29 -13.66
CA THR A 260 15.82 14.71 -13.90
C THR A 260 16.79 13.64 -13.43
N ASN A 261 17.44 12.95 -14.38
CA ASN A 261 18.47 11.97 -14.06
C ASN A 261 19.76 12.67 -13.59
N LEU A 262 20.18 12.38 -12.36
CA LEU A 262 21.34 12.95 -11.67
C LEU A 262 22.52 11.96 -11.57
N LEU A 263 22.48 10.84 -12.30
CA LEU A 263 23.46 9.75 -12.19
C LEU A 263 24.90 10.24 -12.35
N ASP A 264 25.16 11.06 -13.37
CA ASP A 264 26.51 11.55 -13.68
C ASP A 264 26.92 12.71 -12.77
N GLN A 265 25.95 13.44 -12.22
CA GLN A 265 26.17 14.59 -11.35
C GLN A 265 26.41 14.19 -9.89
N GLN A 266 25.99 12.98 -9.49
CA GLN A 266 26.06 12.49 -8.11
C GLN A 266 26.77 11.12 -8.02
N PRO A 267 28.04 11.00 -8.46
CA PRO A 267 28.73 9.71 -8.55
C PRO A 267 28.91 9.04 -7.18
N ALA A 268 29.18 9.81 -6.12
CA ALA A 268 29.32 9.27 -4.77
C ALA A 268 28.01 8.63 -4.25
N VAL A 269 26.88 9.29 -4.51
CA VAL A 269 25.54 8.76 -4.19
C VAL A 269 25.28 7.50 -5.03
N ALA A 270 25.58 7.54 -6.32
CA ALA A 270 25.39 6.40 -7.20
C ALA A 270 26.18 5.17 -6.76
N THR A 271 27.46 5.35 -6.38
CA THR A 271 28.29 4.27 -5.83
C THR A 271 27.70 3.70 -4.55
N HIS A 272 27.23 4.55 -3.64
CA HIS A 272 26.62 4.12 -2.39
C HIS A 272 25.35 3.29 -2.62
N LEU A 273 24.42 3.76 -3.46
CA LEU A 273 23.17 3.04 -3.75
C LEU A 273 23.43 1.72 -4.48
N ARG A 274 24.44 1.66 -5.36
CA ARG A 274 24.86 0.39 -6.00
C ARG A 274 25.36 -0.62 -4.98
N ALA A 275 26.16 -0.20 -4.00
CA ALA A 275 26.65 -1.10 -2.95
C ALA A 275 25.50 -1.67 -2.12
N LEU A 276 24.53 -0.84 -1.73
CA LEU A 276 23.33 -1.28 -1.01
C LEU A 276 22.45 -2.23 -1.85
N ALA A 277 22.34 -1.99 -3.15
CA ALA A 277 21.63 -2.87 -4.06
C ALA A 277 22.33 -4.22 -4.24
N GLU A 278 23.65 -4.26 -4.35
CA GLU A 278 24.39 -5.53 -4.41
C GLU A 278 24.19 -6.38 -3.15
N ALA A 279 24.18 -5.77 -1.97
CA ALA A 279 23.85 -6.48 -0.73
C ALA A 279 22.43 -7.09 -0.78
N ALA A 280 21.44 -6.35 -1.30
CA ALA A 280 20.09 -6.86 -1.49
C ALA A 280 20.06 -8.03 -2.50
N ARG A 281 20.79 -7.92 -3.61
CA ARG A 281 20.89 -8.97 -4.64
C ARG A 281 21.55 -10.24 -4.12
N GLU A 282 22.54 -10.13 -3.23
CA GLU A 282 23.14 -11.29 -2.56
C GLU A 282 22.14 -12.04 -1.69
N GLN A 283 21.27 -11.33 -0.97
CA GLN A 283 20.31 -11.91 -0.03
C GLN A 283 19.01 -12.36 -0.73
N LEU A 284 18.37 -11.45 -1.46
CA LEU A 284 17.03 -11.60 -2.02
C LEU A 284 17.03 -12.03 -3.49
N GLY A 285 18.17 -11.87 -4.18
CA GLY A 285 18.31 -12.21 -5.59
C GLY A 285 17.97 -11.06 -6.53
N ASP A 286 18.04 -11.36 -7.82
CA ASP A 286 17.68 -10.48 -8.93
C ASP A 286 17.31 -11.33 -10.15
N GLY A 287 16.87 -10.72 -11.26
CA GLY A 287 16.64 -11.40 -12.53
C GLY A 287 17.80 -12.32 -12.91
N GLY A 288 17.56 -13.64 -12.89
CA GLY A 288 18.59 -14.65 -13.18
C GLY A 288 19.61 -14.92 -12.06
N ARG A 289 19.56 -14.19 -10.94
CA ARG A 289 20.42 -14.37 -9.76
C ARG A 289 19.60 -14.87 -8.57
N LYS A 290 19.91 -16.08 -8.09
CA LYS A 290 19.29 -16.61 -6.86
C LYS A 290 19.95 -15.98 -5.62
N GLY A 291 19.14 -15.36 -4.76
CA GLY A 291 19.60 -14.84 -3.46
C GLY A 291 19.81 -15.95 -2.43
N ALA A 292 20.76 -15.74 -1.51
CA ALA A 292 21.12 -16.68 -0.46
C ALA A 292 20.01 -16.90 0.59
N ALA A 293 19.14 -15.91 0.78
CA ALA A 293 18.04 -15.92 1.75
C ALA A 293 16.66 -16.17 1.10
N VAL A 294 16.60 -16.48 -0.20
CA VAL A 294 15.33 -16.79 -0.88
C VAL A 294 14.76 -18.11 -0.35
N ARG A 295 13.55 -18.02 0.20
CA ARG A 295 12.82 -19.14 0.79
C ARG A 295 11.73 -19.63 -0.17
N PRO A 296 11.40 -20.94 -0.17
CA PRO A 296 10.25 -21.42 -0.92
C PRO A 296 8.95 -20.81 -0.38
N ALA A 297 7.97 -20.61 -1.26
CA ALA A 297 6.62 -20.22 -0.85
C ALA A 297 6.04 -21.28 0.09
N GLY A 298 5.29 -20.83 1.11
CA GLY A 298 4.51 -21.75 1.93
C GLY A 298 3.44 -22.43 1.09
N VAL A 299 3.35 -23.75 1.18
CA VAL A 299 2.33 -24.54 0.48
C VAL A 299 1.38 -25.09 1.55
N LEU A 300 0.10 -24.73 1.47
CA LEU A 300 -0.91 -25.44 2.24
C LEU A 300 -1.04 -26.85 1.66
N PRO A 301 -1.01 -27.91 2.47
CA PRO A 301 -1.31 -29.25 1.97
C PRO A 301 -2.70 -29.22 1.32
N ALA A 302 -2.83 -29.84 0.15
CA ALA A 302 -4.13 -29.95 -0.51
C ALA A 302 -5.10 -30.60 0.48
N GLU A 303 -6.22 -29.95 0.77
CA GLU A 303 -7.28 -30.60 1.52
C GLU A 303 -7.70 -31.87 0.75
N PRO A 304 -7.83 -33.03 1.42
CA PRO A 304 -8.40 -34.19 0.77
C PRO A 304 -9.78 -33.80 0.28
N ALA A 305 -10.02 -33.95 -1.03
CA ALA A 305 -11.31 -33.65 -1.63
C ALA A 305 -12.42 -34.32 -0.80
N THR A 306 -13.21 -33.51 -0.10
CA THR A 306 -14.42 -33.97 0.56
C THR A 306 -15.33 -34.52 -0.53
N ARG A 307 -15.46 -35.85 -0.56
CA ARG A 307 -16.38 -36.59 -1.44
C ARG A 307 -17.83 -36.35 -1.07
#